data_AF-A0A8S4HQ65-F1
#
_entry.id   AF-A0A8S4HQ65-F1
#
_cell.length_a   1.000
_cell.length_b   1.000
_cell.length_c   1.000
_cell.angle_alpha   90.00
_cell.angle_beta   90.00
_cell.angle_gamma   90.00
#
_symmetry.space_group_name_H-M   'P 1'
#
loop_
_entity.id
_entity.type
_entity.pdbx_description
1 polymer ?
#
loop_
_entity_poly.entity_id
_entity_poly.type
_entity_poly.pdbx_seq_one_letter_code
_entity_poly.pdbx_strand_id
1 'polypeptide(L)'
;MEDIDENEQTPKIFENRMNEPEDESKWSDLIAYKAYRQFINDEAKKKVLDKLARNIKLIKSEYSGSRKKRCRDVNHWINEKIKTLENNKSERDLKDTSYTIFNEIKWNGENKDKVCNRDEEPYPNKDVDLMKELDDYCEIRDNNLCNVLKDKNECSKYNSYVNRKKQYFSDEKNQICDTSDCSKINYTIDANCTLNNMDNTFRKINCDCLYKTEELKKIYDTIKERSPLEIGSIISRFRRIKYDFKRNFEREDDDRYSLYHSEKIPADSENKHYYIEYARPHN
;
A
#
# COMPACT_ATOMS: atom_id res chain seq x y z
N MET A 1 -11.39 19.85 11.65
CA MET A 1 -10.12 19.42 11.05
C MET A 1 -10.48 18.42 9.98
N GLU A 2 -10.19 18.70 8.72
CA GLU A 2 -10.50 17.76 7.62
C GLU A 2 -9.67 16.49 7.81
N ASP A 3 -10.36 15.36 7.74
CA ASP A 3 -9.78 14.02 7.87
C ASP A 3 -9.18 13.57 6.52
N ILE A 4 -8.45 12.47 6.49
CA ILE A 4 -8.00 11.86 5.24
C ILE A 4 -9.24 11.44 4.43
N ASP A 5 -9.39 12.02 3.24
CA ASP A 5 -10.44 11.63 2.30
C ASP A 5 -10.04 10.32 1.60
N GLU A 6 -10.75 9.24 1.94
CA GLU A 6 -10.54 7.91 1.39
C GLU A 6 -10.92 7.83 -0.09
N ASN A 7 -11.80 8.71 -0.58
CA ASN A 7 -12.24 8.72 -1.98
C ASN A 7 -11.14 9.18 -2.94
N GLU A 8 -10.22 10.01 -2.45
CA GLU A 8 -9.07 10.48 -3.21
C GLU A 8 -7.89 9.49 -3.15
N GLN A 9 -8.02 8.38 -2.41
CA GLN A 9 -6.95 7.41 -2.25
C GLN A 9 -6.99 6.33 -3.33
N THR A 10 -5.81 5.75 -3.60
CA THR A 10 -5.61 4.74 -4.64
C THR A 10 -6.58 3.54 -4.56
N PRO A 11 -6.89 2.94 -3.38
CA PRO A 11 -7.89 1.88 -3.31
C PRO A 11 -9.24 2.27 -3.89
N LYS A 12 -9.79 3.42 -3.45
CA LYS A 12 -11.14 3.82 -3.84
C LYS A 12 -11.20 4.26 -5.29
N ILE A 13 -10.18 4.97 -5.76
CA ILE A 13 -10.04 5.32 -7.18
C ILE A 13 -10.02 4.05 -8.05
N PHE A 14 -9.25 3.03 -7.66
CA PHE A 14 -9.17 1.79 -8.41
C PHE A 14 -10.50 1.02 -8.39
N GLU A 15 -11.17 0.92 -7.23
CA GLU A 15 -12.48 0.29 -7.10
C GLU A 15 -13.56 0.95 -7.98
N ASN A 16 -13.60 2.28 -7.97
CA ASN A 16 -14.50 3.05 -8.83
C ASN A 16 -14.22 2.76 -10.30
N ARG A 17 -12.93 2.80 -10.68
CA ARG A 17 -12.51 2.45 -12.03
C ARG A 17 -12.96 1.05 -12.39
N MET A 18 -12.80 0.03 -11.54
CA MET A 18 -13.17 -1.36 -11.84
C MET A 18 -14.61 -1.54 -12.33
N ASN A 19 -15.52 -0.64 -11.96
CA ASN A 19 -16.93 -0.69 -12.34
C ASN A 19 -17.33 0.21 -13.52
N GLU A 20 -16.42 1.04 -14.03
CA GLU A 20 -16.66 1.88 -15.22
C GLU A 20 -17.11 1.06 -16.43
N PRO A 21 -17.97 1.63 -17.30
CA PRO A 21 -18.36 1.00 -18.55
C PRO A 21 -17.15 0.85 -19.46
N GLU A 22 -17.20 -0.17 -20.31
CA GLU A 22 -16.09 -0.49 -21.18
C GLU A 22 -16.62 -0.99 -22.53
N ASP A 23 -15.88 -0.64 -23.58
CA ASP A 23 -16.22 -0.95 -24.97
C ASP A 23 -15.63 -2.31 -25.37
N GLU A 24 -16.49 -3.18 -25.90
CA GLU A 24 -16.14 -4.52 -26.37
C GLU A 24 -15.14 -4.51 -27.53
N SER A 25 -15.06 -3.42 -28.30
CA SER A 25 -14.19 -3.30 -29.47
C SER A 25 -12.69 -3.38 -29.13
N LYS A 26 -12.32 -3.19 -27.85
CA LYS A 26 -10.94 -3.13 -27.37
C LYS A 26 -10.27 -4.48 -27.10
N TRP A 27 -10.98 -5.60 -27.26
CA TRP A 27 -10.50 -6.94 -26.89
C TRP A 27 -10.09 -7.82 -28.08
N SER A 28 -9.85 -7.20 -29.24
CA SER A 28 -9.45 -7.92 -30.45
C SER A 28 -8.12 -8.67 -30.32
N ASP A 29 -7.26 -8.26 -29.39
CA ASP A 29 -5.97 -8.88 -29.08
C ASP A 29 -6.06 -10.11 -28.16
N LEU A 30 -7.22 -10.33 -27.50
CA LEU A 30 -7.46 -11.45 -26.60
C LEU A 30 -8.18 -12.58 -27.36
N ILE A 31 -7.41 -13.38 -28.12
CA ILE A 31 -7.93 -14.33 -29.12
C ILE A 31 -8.86 -15.38 -28.48
N ALA A 32 -8.43 -16.04 -27.41
CA ALA A 32 -9.25 -17.04 -26.73
C ALA A 32 -10.44 -16.36 -26.08
N TYR A 33 -10.26 -15.25 -25.36
CA TYR A 33 -11.39 -14.53 -24.78
C TYR A 33 -12.45 -14.17 -25.83
N LYS A 34 -12.05 -13.64 -26.99
CA LYS A 34 -12.95 -13.33 -28.11
C LYS A 34 -13.74 -14.57 -28.56
N ALA A 35 -13.08 -15.73 -28.67
CA ALA A 35 -13.75 -16.97 -29.02
C ALA A 35 -14.73 -17.40 -27.93
N TYR A 36 -14.34 -17.37 -26.65
CA TYR A 36 -15.22 -17.74 -25.53
C TYR A 36 -16.41 -16.79 -25.36
N ARG A 37 -16.21 -15.48 -25.53
CA ARG A 37 -17.23 -14.44 -25.42
C ARG A 37 -18.41 -14.67 -26.37
N GLN A 38 -18.16 -15.23 -27.56
CA GLN A 38 -19.22 -15.57 -28.53
C GLN A 38 -20.17 -16.65 -28.03
N PHE A 39 -19.75 -17.51 -27.10
CA PHE A 39 -20.56 -18.58 -26.52
C PHE A 39 -21.28 -18.16 -25.24
N ILE A 40 -21.17 -16.89 -24.83
CA ILE A 40 -21.87 -16.34 -23.67
C ILE A 40 -23.12 -15.61 -24.16
N ASN A 41 -24.29 -16.14 -23.84
CA ASN A 41 -25.56 -15.52 -24.24
C ASN A 41 -25.94 -14.33 -23.34
N ASP A 42 -25.51 -14.35 -22.08
CA ASP A 42 -25.82 -13.30 -21.10
C ASP A 42 -24.94 -12.05 -21.29
N GLU A 43 -25.60 -10.94 -21.64
CA GLU A 43 -24.97 -9.64 -21.85
C GLU A 43 -24.36 -9.03 -20.56
N ALA A 44 -24.94 -9.31 -19.40
CA ALA A 44 -24.36 -8.89 -18.13
C ALA A 44 -23.05 -9.63 -17.84
N LYS A 45 -22.99 -10.95 -18.11
CA LYS A 45 -21.75 -11.74 -18.00
C LYS A 45 -20.68 -11.22 -18.98
N LYS A 46 -21.04 -10.90 -20.22
CA LYS A 46 -20.13 -10.28 -21.20
C LYS A 46 -19.52 -8.99 -20.69
N LYS A 47 -20.35 -8.05 -20.22
CA LYS A 47 -19.91 -6.76 -19.68
C LYS A 47 -18.96 -6.92 -18.48
N VAL A 48 -19.21 -7.89 -17.60
CA VAL A 48 -18.29 -8.18 -16.48
C VAL A 48 -16.94 -8.67 -17.00
N LEU A 49 -16.92 -9.54 -18.01
CA LEU A 49 -15.68 -10.04 -18.60
C LEU A 49 -14.91 -8.96 -19.36
N ASP A 50 -15.60 -8.08 -20.07
CA ASP A 50 -14.99 -6.92 -20.75
C ASP A 50 -14.31 -6.00 -19.70
N LYS A 51 -14.99 -5.73 -18.59
CA LYS A 51 -14.42 -4.99 -17.44
C LYS A 51 -13.24 -5.72 -16.81
N LEU A 52 -13.30 -7.04 -16.66
CA LEU A 52 -12.21 -7.85 -16.12
C LEU A 52 -10.94 -7.73 -16.98
N ALA A 53 -11.09 -7.87 -18.30
CA ALA A 53 -9.99 -7.73 -19.24
C ALA A 53 -9.32 -6.35 -19.12
N ARG A 54 -10.11 -5.28 -19.09
CA ARG A 54 -9.63 -3.92 -18.85
C ARG A 54 -8.91 -3.81 -17.50
N ASN A 55 -9.51 -4.30 -16.41
CA ASN A 55 -8.95 -4.17 -15.07
C ASN A 55 -7.56 -4.79 -14.97
N ILE A 56 -7.34 -5.96 -15.58
CA ILE A 56 -6.01 -6.59 -15.60
C ILE A 56 -5.04 -5.81 -16.51
N LYS A 57 -5.49 -5.25 -17.64
CA LYS A 57 -4.65 -4.35 -18.46
C LYS A 57 -4.28 -3.04 -17.74
N LEU A 58 -5.16 -2.49 -16.91
CA LEU A 58 -4.86 -1.33 -16.05
C LEU A 58 -3.75 -1.67 -15.04
N ILE A 59 -3.78 -2.87 -14.45
CA ILE A 59 -2.70 -3.33 -13.57
C ILE A 59 -1.37 -3.40 -14.31
N LYS A 60 -1.38 -3.89 -15.55
CA LYS A 60 -0.19 -3.98 -16.38
C LYS A 60 0.41 -2.60 -16.69
N SER A 61 -0.43 -1.60 -16.96
CA SER A 61 -0.01 -0.30 -17.50
C SER A 61 0.19 0.78 -16.43
N GLU A 62 -0.72 0.89 -15.47
CA GLU A 62 -0.76 2.01 -14.50
C GLU A 62 -0.41 1.57 -13.07
N TYR A 63 -0.70 0.31 -12.71
CA TYR A 63 -0.53 -0.17 -11.33
C TYR A 63 0.49 -1.30 -11.17
N SER A 64 1.53 -1.32 -12.01
CA SER A 64 2.57 -2.36 -11.98
C SER A 64 3.32 -2.40 -10.64
N GLY A 65 3.52 -1.23 -10.01
CA GLY A 65 4.15 -1.11 -8.69
C GLY A 65 3.31 -1.63 -7.51
N SER A 66 1.99 -1.70 -7.66
CA SER A 66 1.06 -2.24 -6.65
C SER A 66 0.35 -3.52 -7.12
N ARG A 67 0.95 -4.22 -8.10
CA ARG A 67 0.42 -5.41 -8.76
C ARG A 67 -0.21 -6.41 -7.80
N LYS A 68 0.51 -6.83 -6.75
CA LYS A 68 0.03 -7.87 -5.82
C LYS A 68 -1.31 -7.50 -5.19
N LYS A 69 -1.43 -6.28 -4.68
CA LYS A 69 -2.68 -5.76 -4.08
C LYS A 69 -3.78 -5.67 -5.13
N ARG A 70 -3.50 -5.04 -6.28
CA ARG A 70 -4.52 -4.87 -7.33
C ARG A 70 -5.02 -6.20 -7.89
N CYS A 71 -4.17 -7.23 -7.96
CA CYS A 71 -4.62 -8.57 -8.31
C CYS A 71 -5.57 -9.16 -7.24
N ARG A 72 -5.37 -8.90 -5.94
CA ARG A 72 -6.34 -9.27 -4.90
C ARG A 72 -7.66 -8.51 -5.07
N ASP A 73 -7.60 -7.20 -5.31
CA ASP A 73 -8.79 -6.36 -5.56
C ASP A 73 -9.62 -6.90 -6.75
N VAL A 74 -8.96 -7.18 -7.88
CA VAL A 74 -9.64 -7.72 -9.06
C VAL A 74 -10.21 -9.11 -8.81
N ASN A 75 -9.50 -9.98 -8.07
CA ASN A 75 -10.00 -11.30 -7.71
C ASN A 75 -11.20 -11.23 -6.77
N HIS A 76 -11.15 -10.38 -5.75
CA HIS A 76 -12.29 -10.12 -4.86
C HIS A 76 -13.51 -9.66 -5.65
N TRP A 77 -13.34 -8.63 -6.49
CA TRP A 77 -14.40 -8.08 -7.33
C TRP A 77 -15.03 -9.13 -8.26
N ILE A 78 -14.23 -9.92 -8.98
CA ILE A 78 -14.78 -10.93 -9.89
C ILE A 78 -15.45 -12.09 -9.13
N ASN A 79 -14.95 -12.45 -7.95
CA ASN A 79 -15.58 -13.46 -7.10
C ASN A 79 -16.98 -13.02 -6.68
N GLU A 80 -17.18 -11.74 -6.33
CA GLU A 80 -18.51 -11.18 -6.05
C GLU A 80 -19.42 -11.18 -7.27
N LYS A 81 -18.90 -10.80 -8.45
CA LYS A 81 -19.68 -10.84 -9.70
C LYS A 81 -20.10 -12.25 -10.08
N ILE A 82 -19.24 -13.24 -9.86
CA ILE A 82 -19.56 -14.66 -10.05
C ILE A 82 -20.66 -15.09 -9.07
N LYS A 83 -20.51 -14.82 -7.78
CA LYS A 83 -21.53 -15.17 -6.76
C LYS A 83 -22.90 -14.57 -7.06
N THR A 84 -22.94 -13.36 -7.62
CA THR A 84 -24.19 -12.64 -7.90
C THR A 84 -24.86 -13.06 -9.21
N LEU A 85 -24.08 -13.41 -10.24
CA LEU A 85 -24.59 -13.71 -11.58
C LEU A 85 -24.68 -15.21 -11.90
N GLU A 86 -24.01 -16.08 -11.15
CA GLU A 86 -24.09 -17.54 -11.32
C GLU A 86 -25.07 -18.17 -10.32
N ASN A 87 -26.36 -18.12 -10.65
CA ASN A 87 -27.39 -18.85 -9.94
C ASN A 87 -27.69 -20.17 -10.66
N ASN A 88 -26.82 -21.17 -10.47
CA ASN A 88 -27.00 -22.59 -10.83
C ASN A 88 -27.49 -22.93 -12.26
N LYS A 89 -26.57 -23.56 -13.02
CA LYS A 89 -26.81 -24.40 -14.22
C LYS A 89 -27.35 -23.69 -15.46
N SER A 90 -26.45 -23.23 -16.31
CA SER A 90 -26.20 -23.78 -17.66
C SER A 90 -25.51 -22.73 -18.54
N GLU A 91 -24.70 -23.22 -19.47
CA GLU A 91 -23.83 -22.47 -20.40
C GLU A 91 -22.50 -22.02 -19.80
N ARG A 92 -21.47 -21.91 -20.66
CA ARG A 92 -20.08 -21.61 -20.27
C ARG A 92 -20.04 -20.43 -19.31
N ASP A 93 -19.59 -20.71 -18.10
CA ASP A 93 -19.86 -19.83 -16.97
C ASP A 93 -18.83 -18.70 -16.87
N LEU A 94 -19.24 -17.62 -16.19
CA LEU A 94 -18.43 -16.41 -15.94
C LEU A 94 -17.11 -16.80 -15.27
N LYS A 95 -17.15 -17.81 -14.39
CA LYS A 95 -16.00 -18.44 -13.76
C LYS A 95 -14.98 -18.95 -14.78
N ASP A 96 -15.36 -19.87 -15.67
CA ASP A 96 -14.44 -20.48 -16.64
C ASP A 96 -13.85 -19.45 -17.60
N THR A 97 -14.68 -18.52 -18.06
CA THR A 97 -14.21 -17.48 -18.98
C THR A 97 -13.29 -16.49 -18.28
N SER A 98 -13.48 -16.23 -16.98
CA SER A 98 -12.55 -15.42 -16.20
C SER A 98 -11.14 -16.02 -16.19
N TYR A 99 -11.01 -17.34 -15.99
CA TYR A 99 -9.71 -18.03 -16.03
C TYR A 99 -8.98 -17.81 -17.36
N THR A 100 -9.73 -17.82 -18.47
CA THR A 100 -9.15 -17.54 -19.80
C THR A 100 -8.54 -16.15 -19.86
N ILE A 101 -9.25 -15.12 -19.40
CA ILE A 101 -8.76 -13.74 -19.41
C ILE A 101 -7.49 -13.58 -18.56
N PHE A 102 -7.48 -14.12 -17.34
CA PHE A 102 -6.29 -14.10 -16.48
C PHE A 102 -5.08 -14.80 -17.14
N ASN A 103 -5.33 -15.86 -17.92
CA ASN A 103 -4.28 -16.60 -18.61
C ASN A 103 -3.72 -15.86 -19.84
N GLU A 104 -4.55 -15.12 -20.57
CA GLU A 104 -4.14 -14.42 -21.79
C GLU A 104 -3.36 -13.13 -21.51
N ILE A 105 -3.73 -12.39 -20.47
CA ILE A 105 -3.10 -11.08 -20.18
C ILE A 105 -1.78 -11.28 -19.43
N LYS A 106 -0.68 -11.14 -20.16
CA LYS A 106 0.69 -11.39 -19.72
C LYS A 106 1.59 -10.16 -19.82
N TRP A 107 2.71 -10.16 -19.11
CA TRP A 107 3.76 -9.15 -19.25
C TRP A 107 4.43 -9.21 -20.62
N ASN A 108 5.02 -8.08 -21.04
CA ASN A 108 5.87 -8.05 -22.23
C ASN A 108 7.27 -8.58 -21.83
N GLY A 109 7.83 -9.53 -22.57
CA GLY A 109 9.18 -10.07 -22.30
C GLY A 109 9.33 -11.55 -22.68
N GLU A 110 10.55 -12.08 -22.51
CA GLU A 110 10.87 -13.50 -22.76
C GLU A 110 10.08 -14.43 -21.83
N ASN A 111 9.95 -14.06 -20.55
CA ASN A 111 9.05 -14.71 -19.61
C ASN A 111 7.66 -14.08 -19.68
N LYS A 112 6.77 -14.72 -20.44
CA LYS A 112 5.36 -14.33 -20.61
C LYS A 112 4.53 -14.70 -19.37
N ASP A 113 4.95 -14.22 -18.21
CA ASP A 113 4.24 -14.43 -16.95
C ASP A 113 2.90 -13.69 -16.97
N LYS A 114 1.89 -14.30 -16.35
CA LYS A 114 0.55 -13.70 -16.22
C LYS A 114 0.65 -12.43 -15.38
N VAL A 115 -0.13 -11.41 -15.73
CA VAL A 115 -0.20 -10.17 -14.93
C VAL A 115 -0.81 -10.45 -13.57
N CYS A 116 -1.93 -11.16 -13.53
CA CYS A 116 -2.54 -11.65 -12.30
C CYS A 116 -2.80 -13.15 -12.43
N ASN A 117 -2.73 -13.86 -11.30
CA ASN A 117 -3.29 -15.20 -11.22
C ASN A 117 -4.76 -15.07 -10.79
N ARG A 118 -5.60 -15.96 -11.31
CA ARG A 118 -6.95 -16.15 -10.81
C ARG A 118 -6.85 -16.82 -9.44
N ASP A 119 -7.55 -16.25 -8.46
CA ASP A 119 -7.57 -16.71 -7.07
C ASP A 119 -8.99 -16.59 -6.51
N GLU A 120 -9.59 -17.74 -6.18
CA GLU A 120 -10.94 -17.80 -5.61
C GLU A 120 -10.98 -17.34 -4.14
N GLU A 121 -9.82 -17.35 -3.47
CA GLU A 121 -9.66 -16.98 -2.06
C GLU A 121 -8.51 -15.96 -1.93
N PRO A 122 -8.66 -14.73 -2.47
CA PRO A 122 -7.59 -13.73 -2.48
C PRO A 122 -7.18 -13.25 -1.08
N TYR A 123 -7.94 -13.62 -0.05
CA TYR A 123 -7.68 -13.35 1.35
C TYR A 123 -7.79 -14.64 2.18
N PRO A 124 -6.97 -14.81 3.23
CA PRO A 124 -6.86 -16.06 3.99
C PRO A 124 -8.05 -16.35 4.91
N ASN A 125 -8.98 -15.40 5.11
CA ASN A 125 -10.13 -15.55 6.00
C ASN A 125 -11.46 -15.50 5.21
N LYS A 126 -12.49 -16.14 5.77
CA LYS A 126 -13.88 -16.16 5.30
C LYS A 126 -14.55 -14.80 5.34
N ASP A 127 -14.14 -13.90 6.24
CA ASP A 127 -14.61 -12.51 6.29
C ASP A 127 -13.86 -11.66 5.25
N VAL A 128 -14.07 -12.02 3.98
CA VAL A 128 -13.28 -11.51 2.85
C VAL A 128 -13.40 -9.99 2.71
N ASP A 129 -14.58 -9.43 3.00
CA ASP A 129 -14.84 -8.00 2.87
C ASP A 129 -14.09 -7.20 3.95
N LEU A 130 -14.10 -7.67 5.19
CA LEU A 130 -13.32 -7.06 6.28
C LEU A 130 -11.82 -7.11 5.98
N MET A 131 -11.34 -8.22 5.40
CA MET A 131 -9.93 -8.34 4.98
C MET A 131 -9.59 -7.38 3.84
N LYS A 132 -10.50 -7.18 2.89
CA LYS A 132 -10.33 -6.18 1.83
C LYS A 132 -10.23 -4.77 2.40
N GLU A 133 -11.13 -4.41 3.32
CA GLU A 133 -11.09 -3.10 3.97
C GLU A 133 -9.80 -2.89 4.77
N LEU A 134 -9.30 -3.93 5.44
CA LEU A 134 -8.01 -3.89 6.14
C LEU A 134 -6.86 -3.63 5.17
N ASP A 135 -6.83 -4.35 4.04
CA ASP A 135 -5.84 -4.15 2.98
C ASP A 135 -5.86 -2.69 2.50
N ASP A 136 -7.06 -2.14 2.26
CA ASP A 136 -7.26 -0.77 1.78
C ASP A 136 -6.80 0.26 2.80
N TYR A 137 -7.13 0.06 4.08
CA TYR A 137 -6.60 0.87 5.19
C TYR A 137 -5.07 0.86 5.22
N CYS A 138 -4.43 -0.31 5.12
CA CYS A 138 -2.97 -0.41 5.19
C CYS A 138 -2.28 0.35 4.05
N GLU A 139 -2.82 0.28 2.83
CA GLU A 139 -2.30 1.07 1.71
C GLU A 139 -2.48 2.57 1.94
N ILE A 140 -3.66 3.01 2.41
CA ILE A 140 -3.92 4.44 2.70
C ILE A 140 -2.97 4.95 3.78
N ARG A 141 -2.81 4.19 4.87
CA ARG A 141 -1.89 4.49 5.96
C ARG A 141 -0.47 4.67 5.44
N ASP A 142 0.02 3.71 4.67
CA ASP A 142 1.41 3.71 4.20
C ASP A 142 1.67 4.84 3.19
N ASN A 143 0.71 5.13 2.31
CA ASN A 143 0.80 6.24 1.35
C ASN A 143 0.80 7.62 2.04
N ASN A 144 0.05 7.75 3.14
CA ASN A 144 -0.03 9.01 3.88
C ASN A 144 1.12 9.21 4.88
N LEU A 145 1.99 8.22 5.09
CA LEU A 145 3.13 8.33 6.01
C LEU A 145 4.07 9.49 5.67
N CYS A 146 4.26 9.79 4.38
CA CYS A 146 5.09 10.92 3.94
C CYS A 146 4.46 12.28 4.25
N ASN A 147 3.12 12.37 4.24
CA ASN A 147 2.42 13.62 4.57
C ASN A 147 2.59 14.00 6.04
N VAL A 148 2.78 13.01 6.92
CA VAL A 148 3.05 13.20 8.35
C VAL A 148 4.27 14.07 8.61
N LEU A 149 5.23 14.13 7.69
CA LEU A 149 6.47 14.92 7.77
C LEU A 149 6.34 16.38 7.31
N LYS A 150 5.18 16.78 6.78
CA LYS A 150 4.96 18.17 6.29
C LYS A 150 4.83 19.15 7.45
N ASP A 151 3.88 18.90 8.35
CA ASP A 151 3.67 19.69 9.55
C ASP A 151 2.91 18.92 10.64
N LYS A 152 2.79 19.56 11.82
CA LYS A 152 2.11 18.99 12.98
C LYS A 152 0.62 18.76 12.74
N ASN A 153 -0.05 19.58 11.94
CA ASN A 153 -1.47 19.40 11.62
C ASN A 153 -1.66 18.14 10.76
N GLU A 154 -0.84 17.92 9.73
CA GLU A 154 -0.87 16.71 8.90
C GLU A 154 -0.57 15.45 9.73
N CYS A 155 0.38 15.52 10.66
CA CYS A 155 0.60 14.43 11.61
C CYS A 155 -0.61 14.16 12.52
N SER A 156 -1.26 15.22 13.01
CA SER A 156 -2.49 15.09 13.78
C SER A 156 -3.63 14.48 12.95
N LYS A 157 -3.76 14.85 11.66
CA LYS A 157 -4.78 14.29 10.75
C LYS A 157 -4.57 12.80 10.57
N TYR A 158 -3.34 12.39 10.27
CA TYR A 158 -2.96 10.98 10.17
C TYR A 158 -3.30 10.19 11.44
N ASN A 159 -2.94 10.71 12.62
CA ASN A 159 -3.24 10.03 13.87
C ASN A 159 -4.75 9.94 14.17
N SER A 160 -5.52 10.95 13.81
CA SER A 160 -6.99 10.91 13.92
C SER A 160 -7.57 9.81 13.02
N TYR A 161 -7.13 9.73 11.77
CA TYR A 161 -7.51 8.68 10.83
C TYR A 161 -7.19 7.28 11.38
N VAL A 162 -5.95 7.05 11.83
CA VAL A 162 -5.51 5.77 12.41
C VAL A 162 -6.36 5.37 13.62
N ASN A 163 -6.72 6.32 14.49
CA ASN A 163 -7.59 6.04 15.63
C ASN A 163 -8.99 5.60 15.23
N ARG A 164 -9.60 6.36 14.32
CA ARG A 164 -10.95 6.08 13.83
C ARG A 164 -11.01 4.69 13.22
N LYS A 165 -10.02 4.34 12.38
CA LYS A 165 -9.91 3.02 11.77
C LYS A 165 -9.63 1.93 12.80
N LYS A 166 -8.76 2.17 13.79
CA LYS A 166 -8.53 1.21 14.89
C LYS A 166 -9.84 0.85 15.59
N GLN A 167 -10.63 1.86 15.93
CA GLN A 167 -11.92 1.66 16.59
C GLN A 167 -12.88 0.86 15.70
N TYR A 168 -13.04 1.27 14.44
CA TYR A 168 -13.85 0.54 13.46
C TYR A 168 -13.48 -0.95 13.39
N PHE A 169 -12.21 -1.28 13.16
CA PHE A 169 -11.78 -2.67 13.06
C PHE A 169 -11.87 -3.42 14.40
N SER A 170 -11.76 -2.73 15.54
CA SER A 170 -12.00 -3.35 16.84
C SER A 170 -13.47 -3.73 17.01
N ASP A 171 -14.39 -2.86 16.61
CA ASP A 171 -15.83 -3.09 16.70
C ASP A 171 -16.26 -4.22 15.76
N GLU A 172 -15.81 -4.19 14.49
CA GLU A 172 -16.06 -5.26 13.51
C GLU A 172 -15.50 -6.60 13.99
N LYS A 173 -14.26 -6.61 14.49
CA LYS A 173 -13.65 -7.81 15.05
C LYS A 173 -14.45 -8.35 16.23
N ASN A 174 -14.91 -7.50 17.15
CA ASN A 174 -15.68 -7.92 18.31
C ASN A 174 -17.02 -8.55 17.90
N GLN A 175 -17.70 -8.01 16.89
CA GLN A 175 -18.96 -8.58 16.38
C GLN A 175 -18.77 -9.98 15.78
N ILE A 176 -17.66 -10.21 15.08
CA ILE A 176 -17.35 -11.53 14.49
C ILE A 176 -16.81 -12.50 15.56
N CYS A 177 -16.11 -11.98 16.57
CA CYS A 177 -15.39 -12.73 17.60
C CYS A 177 -16.18 -12.93 18.91
N ASP A 178 -17.50 -13.11 18.88
CA ASP A 178 -18.30 -13.37 20.09
C ASP A 178 -18.04 -14.76 20.73
N THR A 179 -17.19 -15.60 20.12
CA THR A 179 -16.86 -16.95 20.61
C THR A 179 -15.35 -17.15 20.85
N SER A 180 -15.00 -18.07 21.75
CA SER A 180 -13.63 -18.36 22.22
C SER A 180 -12.62 -18.81 21.15
N ASP A 181 -13.06 -19.01 19.91
CA ASP A 181 -12.26 -19.53 18.79
C ASP A 181 -11.56 -18.45 17.95
N CYS A 182 -11.71 -17.16 18.25
CA CYS A 182 -11.11 -16.10 17.42
C CYS A 182 -9.57 -16.07 17.41
N SER A 183 -8.91 -16.78 18.32
CA SER A 183 -7.46 -16.98 18.29
C SER A 183 -6.98 -17.86 17.11
N LYS A 184 -7.89 -18.60 16.46
CA LYS A 184 -7.59 -19.47 15.31
C LYS A 184 -7.79 -18.80 13.95
N ILE A 185 -8.40 -17.61 13.91
CA ILE A 185 -8.73 -16.94 12.65
C ILE A 185 -7.54 -16.12 12.16
N ASN A 186 -7.12 -16.35 10.92
CA ASN A 186 -5.97 -15.66 10.34
C ASN A 186 -6.38 -14.33 9.67
N TYR A 187 -6.39 -13.25 10.45
CA TYR A 187 -6.58 -11.88 9.94
C TYR A 187 -5.25 -11.20 9.58
N THR A 188 -4.38 -11.86 8.81
CA THR A 188 -3.05 -11.34 8.47
C THR A 188 -2.86 -11.28 6.96
N ILE A 189 -2.64 -10.08 6.43
CA ILE A 189 -2.23 -9.85 5.04
C ILE A 189 -0.71 -9.83 4.95
N ASP A 190 -0.08 -9.13 5.89
CA ASP A 190 1.36 -9.11 6.11
C ASP A 190 1.66 -8.77 7.59
N ALA A 191 2.95 -8.75 7.96
CA ALA A 191 3.38 -8.51 9.34
C ALA A 191 2.91 -7.16 9.93
N ASN A 192 2.70 -6.15 9.08
CA ASN A 192 2.31 -4.78 9.46
C ASN A 192 0.84 -4.47 9.08
N CYS A 193 0.13 -5.46 8.55
CA CYS A 193 -1.25 -5.36 8.10
C CYS A 193 -2.02 -6.59 8.60
N THR A 194 -2.37 -6.54 9.89
CA THR A 194 -3.02 -7.65 10.60
C THR A 194 -3.96 -7.17 11.71
N LEU A 195 -5.08 -7.87 11.91
CA LEU A 195 -5.95 -7.66 13.08
C LEU A 195 -5.51 -8.50 14.29
N ASN A 196 -4.54 -9.40 14.13
CA ASN A 196 -4.00 -10.19 15.23
C ASN A 196 -3.12 -9.33 16.14
N ASN A 197 -2.38 -8.38 15.55
CA ASN A 197 -1.64 -7.35 16.27
C ASN A 197 -2.09 -5.95 15.83
N MET A 198 -3.18 -5.48 16.45
CA MET A 198 -3.75 -4.17 16.14
C MET A 198 -2.84 -3.00 16.53
N ASP A 199 -1.96 -3.16 17.51
CA ASP A 199 -1.05 -2.07 17.89
C ASP A 199 0.01 -1.79 16.83
N ASN A 200 0.46 -2.83 16.13
CA ASN A 200 1.37 -2.68 14.99
C ASN A 200 0.64 -2.07 13.78
N THR A 201 -0.54 -2.58 13.45
CA THR A 201 -1.31 -2.13 12.28
C THR A 201 -1.86 -0.71 12.43
N PHE A 202 -2.24 -0.32 13.63
CA PHE A 202 -2.83 1.00 13.95
C PHE A 202 -1.88 1.86 14.78
N ARG A 203 -0.59 1.84 14.42
CA ARG A 203 0.45 2.59 15.13
C ARG A 203 0.31 4.09 14.88
N LYS A 204 0.19 4.85 15.97
CA LYS A 204 0.28 6.32 15.96
C LYS A 204 1.72 6.78 15.84
N ILE A 205 1.89 7.98 15.30
CA ILE A 205 3.18 8.66 15.23
C ILE A 205 3.24 9.75 16.30
N ASN A 206 4.38 9.89 16.97
CA ASN A 206 4.57 10.95 17.96
C ASN A 206 4.84 12.29 17.25
N CYS A 207 3.78 13.06 17.00
CA CYS A 207 3.85 14.36 16.32
C CYS A 207 4.70 15.39 17.07
N ASP A 208 4.65 15.39 18.41
CA ASP A 208 5.40 16.35 19.21
C ASP A 208 6.91 16.13 19.06
N CYS A 209 7.33 14.86 18.97
CA CYS A 209 8.72 14.54 18.75
C CYS A 209 9.22 14.91 17.35
N LEU A 210 8.38 14.75 16.32
CA LEU A 210 8.75 15.11 14.94
C LEU A 210 9.00 16.61 14.78
N TYR A 211 8.21 17.43 15.48
CA TYR A 211 8.20 18.88 15.29
C TYR A 211 8.73 19.67 16.48
N LYS A 212 9.74 19.15 17.19
CA LYS A 212 10.47 19.84 18.28
C LYS A 212 11.28 21.06 17.79
N THR A 213 10.61 21.97 17.09
CA THR A 213 11.15 23.15 16.43
C THR A 213 11.71 24.15 17.43
N GLU A 214 11.07 24.34 18.58
CA GLU A 214 11.59 25.21 19.64
C GLU A 214 12.84 24.64 20.33
N GLU A 215 12.91 23.32 20.56
CA GLU A 215 14.11 22.69 21.13
C GLU A 215 15.27 22.72 20.12
N LEU A 216 15.00 22.41 18.85
CA LEU A 216 16.01 22.47 17.78
C LEU A 216 16.51 23.91 17.55
N LYS A 217 15.62 24.91 17.59
CA LYS A 217 15.98 26.32 17.46
C LYS A 217 16.78 26.82 18.66
N LYS A 218 16.36 26.51 19.89
CA LYS A 218 17.15 26.81 21.10
C LYS A 218 18.52 26.15 21.04
N ILE A 219 18.61 24.90 20.60
CA ILE A 219 19.89 24.19 20.46
C ILE A 219 20.77 24.88 19.41
N TYR A 220 20.23 25.24 18.24
CA TYR A 220 20.97 25.95 17.20
C TYR A 220 21.49 27.31 17.67
N ASP A 221 20.65 28.10 18.31
CA ASP A 221 21.02 29.40 18.87
C ASP A 221 22.09 29.25 19.97
N THR A 222 21.98 28.21 20.81
CA THR A 222 22.97 27.89 21.85
C THR A 222 24.32 27.43 21.28
N ILE A 223 24.35 26.74 20.12
CA ILE A 223 25.60 26.34 19.44
C ILE A 223 26.32 27.55 18.87
N LYS A 224 25.57 28.50 18.30
CA LYS A 224 26.11 29.70 17.65
C LYS A 224 26.87 30.62 18.63
N GLU A 225 26.55 30.52 19.91
CA GLU A 225 27.12 31.35 20.99
C GLU A 225 28.21 30.66 21.81
N ARG A 226 28.55 29.38 21.56
CA ARG A 226 29.43 28.58 22.46
C ARG A 226 30.72 28.08 21.83
N SER A 227 31.72 27.88 22.68
CA SER A 227 33.05 27.39 22.29
C SER A 227 33.09 25.86 22.04
N PRO A 228 34.06 25.34 21.28
CA PRO A 228 34.14 23.93 20.87
C PRO A 228 34.06 22.88 22.00
N LEU A 229 34.44 23.24 23.23
CA LEU A 229 34.46 22.35 24.40
C LEU A 229 33.08 22.10 25.02
N GLU A 230 32.10 22.99 24.82
CA GLU A 230 30.75 22.86 25.39
C GLU A 230 29.78 22.06 24.50
N ILE A 231 30.23 21.76 23.27
CA ILE A 231 29.47 21.06 22.21
C ILE A 231 29.15 19.61 22.59
N GLY A 232 29.94 18.97 23.47
CA GLY A 232 29.74 17.57 23.86
C GLY A 232 28.37 17.27 24.48
N SER A 233 27.86 18.19 25.32
CA SER A 233 26.52 18.08 25.93
C SER A 233 25.39 18.19 24.89
N ILE A 234 25.61 19.01 23.87
CA ILE A 234 24.65 19.28 22.80
C ILE A 234 24.54 18.08 21.84
N ILE A 235 25.67 17.44 21.49
CA ILE A 235 25.71 16.22 20.69
C ILE A 235 24.89 15.09 21.32
N SER A 236 24.90 14.97 22.66
CA SER A 236 24.09 13.97 23.38
C SER A 236 22.57 14.16 23.19
N ARG A 237 22.10 15.42 23.08
CA ARG A 237 20.69 15.74 22.82
C ARG A 237 20.30 15.43 21.38
N PHE A 238 21.18 15.71 20.41
CA PHE A 238 20.96 15.30 19.02
C PHE A 238 20.88 13.79 18.86
N ARG A 239 21.69 13.02 19.61
CA ARG A 239 21.57 11.56 19.62
C ARG A 239 20.19 11.11 20.09
N ARG A 240 19.63 11.70 21.17
CA ARG A 240 18.26 11.39 21.62
C ARG A 240 17.21 11.69 20.56
N ILE A 241 17.26 12.87 19.94
CA ILE A 241 16.33 13.24 18.86
C ILE A 241 16.45 12.24 17.70
N LYS A 242 17.68 11.86 17.31
CA LYS A 242 17.91 10.82 16.30
C LYS A 242 17.29 9.48 16.71
N TYR A 243 17.41 9.07 17.98
CA TYR A 243 16.77 7.86 18.50
C TYR A 243 15.24 7.94 18.47
N ASP A 244 14.64 9.09 18.72
CA ASP A 244 13.18 9.23 18.69
C ASP A 244 12.64 9.26 17.26
N PHE A 245 13.36 9.88 16.32
CA PHE A 245 13.09 9.75 14.88
C PHE A 245 13.25 8.29 14.44
N LYS A 246 14.35 7.64 14.86
CA LYS A 246 14.60 6.21 14.66
C LYS A 246 13.41 5.38 15.16
N ARG A 247 12.90 5.62 16.36
CA ARG A 247 11.74 4.90 16.92
C ARG A 247 10.42 5.16 16.18
N ASN A 248 10.22 6.36 15.65
CA ASN A 248 9.02 6.71 14.88
C ASN A 248 8.98 6.03 13.51
N PHE A 249 10.14 5.73 12.91
CA PHE A 249 10.23 5.22 11.53
C PHE A 249 10.83 3.83 11.40
N GLU A 250 11.68 3.40 12.34
CA GLU A 250 12.27 2.07 12.31
C GLU A 250 11.27 1.03 12.78
N ARG A 251 11.02 0.17 11.81
CA ARG A 251 10.37 -1.12 11.84
C ARG A 251 11.32 -2.07 12.56
N GLU A 252 10.86 -2.81 13.56
CA GLU A 252 11.56 -4.03 13.95
C GLU A 252 11.38 -5.02 12.79
N ASP A 253 12.48 -5.13 12.03
CA ASP A 253 12.88 -6.12 11.03
C ASP A 253 12.08 -6.23 9.71
N ASP A 254 12.71 -5.74 8.63
CA ASP A 254 13.11 -6.63 7.52
C ASP A 254 14.03 -5.89 6.52
N ASP A 255 15.05 -6.62 6.05
CA ASP A 255 16.23 -6.24 5.27
C ASP A 255 16.00 -5.65 3.86
N ARG A 256 14.97 -4.82 3.67
CA ARG A 256 14.67 -4.25 2.34
C ARG A 256 15.61 -3.11 1.89
N TYR A 257 16.60 -2.75 2.71
CA TYR A 257 17.67 -1.79 2.38
C TYR A 257 19.05 -2.42 2.17
N SER A 258 19.21 -3.76 2.28
CA SER A 258 20.52 -4.42 2.10
C SER A 258 20.92 -4.68 0.64
N LEU A 259 20.14 -4.23 -0.35
CA LEU A 259 20.52 -4.33 -1.78
C LEU A 259 21.44 -3.20 -2.29
N TYR A 260 21.94 -2.34 -1.40
CA TYR A 260 23.09 -1.47 -1.69
C TYR A 260 24.35 -1.95 -0.95
N HIS A 261 24.72 -3.22 -1.12
CA HIS A 261 26.12 -3.64 -0.97
C HIS A 261 26.89 -3.22 -2.22
N SER A 262 27.44 -2.00 -2.24
CA SER A 262 28.58 -1.70 -3.11
C SER A 262 29.87 -2.14 -2.40
N GLU A 263 30.12 -3.45 -2.31
CA GLU A 263 31.43 -3.99 -1.94
C GLU A 263 32.43 -3.95 -3.13
N LYS A 264 32.42 -2.84 -3.88
CA LYS A 264 33.51 -2.48 -4.78
C LYS A 264 33.72 -0.98 -4.72
N ILE A 265 34.66 -0.57 -3.89
CA ILE A 265 35.36 0.71 -4.06
C ILE A 265 36.08 0.61 -5.41
N PRO A 266 35.82 1.50 -6.39
CA PRO A 266 36.61 1.56 -7.61
C PRO A 266 38.07 1.86 -7.21
N ALA A 267 39.00 1.06 -7.71
CA ALA A 267 40.42 1.09 -7.33
C ALA A 267 41.16 2.41 -7.71
N ASP A 268 40.48 3.38 -8.32
CA ASP A 268 41.09 4.59 -8.87
C ASP A 268 40.51 5.90 -8.30
N SER A 269 39.94 5.93 -7.08
CA SER A 269 39.62 7.22 -6.44
C SER A 269 40.82 7.77 -5.69
N GLU A 270 41.75 8.37 -6.43
CA GLU A 270 42.79 9.25 -5.89
C GLU A 270 42.18 10.27 -4.91
N ASN A 271 42.77 10.34 -3.72
CA ASN A 271 42.54 11.32 -2.66
C ASN A 271 42.41 12.76 -3.20
N LYS A 272 41.19 13.22 -3.45
CA LYS A 272 40.90 14.66 -3.60
C LYS A 272 39.98 15.09 -2.47
N HIS A 273 40.57 15.79 -1.51
CA HIS A 273 39.87 16.50 -0.45
C HIS A 273 38.97 17.57 -1.08
N TYR A 274 37.65 17.43 -0.94
CA TYR A 274 36.72 18.51 -1.26
C TYR A 274 36.76 19.53 -0.11
N TYR A 275 37.43 20.67 -0.34
CA TYR A 275 37.27 21.86 0.48
C TYR A 275 35.97 22.57 0.07
N ILE A 276 35.09 22.82 1.03
CA ILE A 276 33.92 23.70 0.86
C ILE A 276 34.33 25.06 1.41
N GLU A 277 34.62 26.03 0.54
CA GLU A 277 34.82 27.43 0.92
C GLU A 277 33.47 28.12 1.13
N TYR A 278 33.27 28.68 2.33
CA TYR A 278 32.15 29.60 2.58
C TYR A 278 32.59 31.02 2.22
N ALA A 279 31.95 31.61 1.21
CA ALA A 279 32.15 33.02 0.85
C ALA A 279 31.70 33.94 2.00
N ARG A 280 32.55 34.90 2.40
CA ARG A 280 32.19 36.01 3.30
C ARG A 280 31.50 37.13 2.50
N PRO A 281 30.50 37.83 3.06
CA PRO A 281 29.93 39.02 2.42
C PRO A 281 30.90 40.20 2.52
N HIS A 282 31.08 40.92 1.42
CA HIS A 282 31.79 42.20 1.38
C HIS A 282 31.01 43.28 2.12
N ASN A 283 31.70 43.99 3.02
CA ASN A 283 31.61 45.44 3.22
C ASN A 283 32.98 45.91 3.72
#